data_AF-A0A7J5ETU5-F1
#
_entry.id   AF-A0A7J5ETU5-F1
#
_cell.length_a   1.000
_cell.length_b   1.000
_cell.length_c   1.000
_cell.angle_alpha   90.00
_cell.angle_beta   90.00
_cell.angle_gamma   90.00
#
_symmetry.space_group_name_H-M   'P 1'
#
loop_
_entity.id
_entity.type
_entity.pdbx_description
1 polymer ?
#
loop_
_entity_poly.entity_id
_entity_poly.type
_entity_poly.pdbx_seq_one_letter_code
_entity_poly.pdbx_strand_id
1 'polypeptide(L)'
;MSRPALLLSALVLTVTATACSHSVLVHRPKDPAIDKALTRMWTAEIQRVAQDGDWLLVRSYASVGDAIVVLTSGEEVSHAAIYDGKTGTVIEAITPAVREIPLEELVGRNRYVIVVRPRGTAAEKRASVMRARSTIGTGFDLRGMLGVADRKDRFYCSELVYWAGGVADKDDKAHFIITPVSLIDHGEVVYFSGRRDDAQLQRVASGWAAKHAEVRVVSSSRYE
;
A
#
# COMPACT_ATOMS: atom_id res chain seq x y z
N MET A 1 -54.94 -27.26 -15.89
CA MET A 1 -53.67 -26.71 -16.39
C MET A 1 -53.13 -25.74 -15.34
N SER A 2 -52.35 -26.27 -14.40
CA SER A 2 -51.85 -25.56 -13.21
C SER A 2 -50.43 -25.06 -13.49
N ARG A 3 -50.22 -23.74 -13.39
CA ARG A 3 -48.89 -23.11 -13.46
C ARG A 3 -48.31 -23.07 -12.04
N PRO A 4 -47.11 -23.64 -11.77
CA PRO A 4 -46.47 -23.45 -10.48
C PRO A 4 -45.81 -22.07 -10.42
N ALA A 5 -46.07 -21.35 -9.33
CA ALA A 5 -45.46 -20.06 -9.03
C ALA A 5 -43.97 -20.25 -8.72
N LEU A 6 -43.13 -19.49 -9.43
CA LEU A 6 -41.70 -19.37 -9.15
C LEU A 6 -41.50 -18.63 -7.83
N LEU A 7 -40.96 -19.32 -6.83
CA LEU A 7 -40.41 -18.74 -5.61
C LEU A 7 -39.10 -18.01 -5.95
N LEU A 8 -39.13 -16.68 -6.02
CA LEU A 8 -37.93 -15.84 -5.97
C LEU A 8 -37.36 -15.88 -4.55
N SER A 9 -36.29 -16.64 -4.35
CA SER A 9 -35.47 -16.55 -3.14
C SER A 9 -34.52 -15.36 -3.30
N ALA A 10 -34.88 -14.23 -2.70
CA ALA A 10 -34.00 -13.08 -2.57
C ALA A 10 -32.95 -13.37 -1.47
N LEU A 11 -31.79 -13.89 -1.89
CA LEU A 11 -30.61 -13.97 -1.03
C LEU A 11 -30.04 -12.56 -0.88
N VAL A 12 -30.52 -11.81 0.12
CA VAL A 12 -29.90 -10.56 0.53
C VAL A 12 -28.58 -10.92 1.23
N LEU A 13 -27.49 -10.86 0.48
CA LEU A 13 -26.14 -10.92 1.03
C LEU A 13 -25.87 -9.60 1.76
N THR A 14 -26.22 -9.55 3.04
CA THR A 14 -25.76 -8.49 3.95
C THR A 14 -24.25 -8.62 4.11
N VAL A 15 -23.49 -7.88 3.30
CA VAL A 15 -22.05 -7.66 3.51
C VAL A 15 -21.90 -6.74 4.72
N THR A 16 -21.97 -7.32 5.91
CA THR A 16 -21.63 -6.65 7.16
C THR A 16 -20.12 -6.54 7.29
N ALA A 17 -19.67 -5.33 7.60
CA ALA A 17 -18.34 -4.90 8.04
C ALA A 17 -17.24 -5.99 8.07
N THR A 18 -16.23 -5.84 7.20
CA THR A 18 -14.96 -6.57 7.30
C THR A 18 -14.32 -6.31 8.66
N ALA A 19 -14.58 -7.22 9.60
CA ALA A 19 -13.77 -7.42 10.77
C ALA A 19 -12.29 -7.51 10.36
N CYS A 20 -11.41 -7.11 11.26
CA CYS A 20 -9.96 -7.15 11.15
C CYS A 20 -9.46 -8.58 10.90
N SER A 21 -9.60 -9.08 9.68
CA SER A 21 -9.09 -10.38 9.30
C SER A 21 -7.62 -10.22 8.94
N HIS A 22 -6.77 -10.79 9.79
CA HIS A 22 -5.33 -10.89 9.55
C HIS A 22 -5.04 -11.88 8.42
N SER A 23 -3.90 -11.68 7.77
CA SER A 23 -3.35 -12.61 6.78
C SER A 23 -3.11 -13.98 7.41
N VAL A 24 -3.42 -15.03 6.65
CA VAL A 24 -3.08 -16.43 6.98
C VAL A 24 -1.82 -16.87 6.22
N LEU A 25 -1.42 -16.12 5.18
CA LEU A 25 -0.24 -16.43 4.36
C LEU A 25 1.05 -15.83 4.93
N VAL A 26 0.98 -14.68 5.63
CA VAL A 26 2.15 -13.99 6.16
C VAL A 26 1.95 -13.53 7.61
N HIS A 27 3.03 -13.59 8.39
CA HIS A 27 2.98 -13.33 9.84
C HIS A 27 3.80 -12.09 10.20
N ARG A 28 3.34 -11.36 11.23
CA ARG A 28 4.07 -10.25 11.82
C ARG A 28 5.16 -10.78 12.76
N PRO A 29 6.23 -10.00 13.02
CA PRO A 29 7.13 -10.28 14.13
C PRO A 29 6.36 -10.45 15.44
N LYS A 30 6.79 -11.41 16.27
CA LYS A 30 6.16 -11.65 17.58
C LYS A 30 6.45 -10.53 18.59
N ASP A 31 7.63 -9.90 18.47
CA ASP A 31 8.04 -8.80 19.34
C ASP A 31 7.55 -7.45 18.79
N PRO A 32 6.63 -6.75 19.47
CA PRO A 32 6.10 -5.47 19.02
C PRO A 32 7.15 -4.35 19.03
N ALA A 33 8.20 -4.43 19.85
CA ALA A 33 9.28 -3.46 19.85
C ALA A 33 10.12 -3.59 18.57
N ILE A 34 10.40 -4.82 18.13
CA ILE A 34 11.05 -5.09 16.84
C ILE A 34 10.17 -4.62 15.69
N ASP A 35 8.86 -4.90 15.73
CA ASP A 35 7.91 -4.45 14.70
C ASP A 35 7.93 -2.92 14.55
N LYS A 36 7.89 -2.20 15.67
CA LYS A 36 7.96 -0.73 15.69
C LYS A 36 9.32 -0.20 15.21
N ALA A 37 10.42 -0.85 15.59
CA ALA A 37 11.76 -0.48 15.15
C ALA A 37 11.92 -0.62 13.63
N LEU A 38 11.44 -1.72 13.05
CA LEU A 38 11.42 -1.93 11.59
C LEU A 38 10.63 -0.84 10.88
N THR A 39 9.45 -0.50 11.40
CA THR A 39 8.63 0.58 10.82
C THR A 39 9.39 1.89 10.78
N ARG A 40 9.97 2.33 11.90
CA ARG A 40 10.71 3.59 11.98
C ARG A 40 11.95 3.60 11.10
N MET A 41 12.73 2.52 11.13
CA MET A 41 13.93 2.37 10.32
C MET A 41 13.58 2.48 8.83
N TRP A 42 12.61 1.71 8.35
CA TRP A 42 12.21 1.75 6.95
C TRP A 42 11.57 3.07 6.54
N THR A 43 10.76 3.71 7.41
CA THR A 43 10.21 5.03 7.14
C THR A 43 11.33 6.06 6.94
N ALA A 44 12.34 6.06 7.80
CA ALA A 44 13.49 6.95 7.67
C ALA A 44 14.31 6.66 6.40
N GLU A 45 14.52 5.38 6.07
CA GLU A 45 15.22 4.97 4.85
C GLU A 45 14.48 5.40 3.58
N ILE A 46 13.17 5.18 3.53
CA ILE A 46 12.32 5.61 2.41
C ILE A 46 12.35 7.14 2.28
N GLN A 47 12.17 7.89 3.37
CA GLN A 47 12.25 9.36 3.33
C GLN A 47 13.59 9.88 2.80
N ARG A 48 14.67 9.13 2.99
CA ARG A 48 16.00 9.50 2.49
C ARG A 48 16.20 9.21 1.00
N VAL A 49 15.58 8.17 0.45
CA VAL A 49 15.86 7.68 -0.92
C VAL A 49 14.75 7.96 -1.92
N ALA A 50 13.50 8.04 -1.46
CA ALA A 50 12.32 8.25 -2.30
C ALA A 50 12.15 9.73 -2.64
N GLN A 51 11.52 9.97 -3.79
CA GLN A 51 11.22 11.30 -4.33
C GLN A 51 9.71 11.44 -4.55
N ASP A 52 9.24 12.68 -4.73
CA ASP A 52 7.87 12.95 -5.18
C ASP A 52 7.52 12.05 -6.37
N GLY A 53 6.35 11.42 -6.31
CA GLY A 53 5.81 10.60 -7.38
C GLY A 53 6.40 9.19 -7.48
N ASP A 54 7.35 8.82 -6.62
CA ASP A 54 7.77 7.42 -6.48
C ASP A 54 6.57 6.57 -5.98
N TRP A 55 6.50 5.32 -6.40
CA TRP A 55 5.42 4.39 -6.09
C TRP A 55 5.84 3.41 -5.00
N LEU A 56 4.96 3.15 -4.05
CA LEU A 56 5.18 2.19 -2.97
C LEU A 56 4.33 0.96 -3.21
N LEU A 57 5.00 -0.14 -3.52
CA LEU A 57 4.40 -1.45 -3.68
C LEU A 57 4.59 -2.23 -2.39
N VAL A 58 3.51 -2.75 -1.82
CA VAL A 58 3.54 -3.36 -0.49
C VAL A 58 2.82 -4.69 -0.43
N ARG A 59 3.26 -5.54 0.51
CA ARG A 59 2.54 -6.74 0.92
C ARG A 59 1.81 -6.50 2.24
N SER A 60 0.49 -6.50 2.21
CA SER A 60 -0.36 -6.27 3.39
C SER A 60 -0.50 -7.50 4.29
N TYR A 61 -0.73 -7.25 5.57
CA TYR A 61 -1.18 -8.24 6.55
C TYR A 61 -2.71 -8.38 6.64
N ALA A 62 -3.47 -7.72 5.76
CA ALA A 62 -4.91 -7.89 5.68
C ALA A 62 -5.27 -9.15 4.85
N SER A 63 -6.36 -9.83 5.20
CA SER A 63 -6.89 -10.97 4.44
C SER A 63 -7.23 -10.63 2.98
N VAL A 64 -7.70 -9.40 2.72
CA VAL A 64 -7.91 -8.90 1.35
C VAL A 64 -6.59 -8.90 0.57
N GLY A 65 -5.47 -8.63 1.26
CA GLY A 65 -4.15 -8.75 0.67
C GLY A 65 -3.83 -10.18 0.24
N ASP A 66 -4.19 -11.18 1.04
CA ASP A 66 -4.04 -12.60 0.67
C ASP A 66 -4.87 -12.96 -0.56
N ALA A 67 -6.13 -12.49 -0.61
CA ALA A 67 -7.00 -12.72 -1.76
C ALA A 67 -6.40 -12.14 -3.06
N ILE A 68 -5.85 -10.92 -3.01
CA ILE A 68 -5.18 -10.30 -4.17
C ILE A 68 -4.01 -11.17 -4.64
N VAL A 69 -3.10 -11.55 -3.73
CA VAL A 69 -1.93 -12.39 -4.07
C VAL A 69 -2.33 -13.72 -4.70
N VAL A 70 -3.39 -14.36 -4.20
CA VAL A 70 -3.89 -15.63 -4.75
C VAL A 70 -4.51 -15.45 -6.13
N LEU A 71 -5.29 -14.38 -6.33
CA LEU A 71 -6.01 -14.13 -7.59
C LEU A 71 -5.10 -13.60 -8.71
N THR A 72 -4.00 -12.92 -8.38
CA THR A 72 -3.04 -12.39 -9.36
C THR A 72 -1.90 -13.37 -9.69
N SER A 73 -2.06 -14.67 -9.41
CA SER A 73 -1.07 -15.72 -9.68
C SER A 73 0.24 -15.60 -8.88
N GLY A 74 0.16 -15.28 -7.59
CA GLY A 74 1.28 -15.40 -6.67
C GLY A 74 2.22 -14.18 -6.64
N GLU A 75 1.79 -13.05 -7.19
CA GLU A 75 2.50 -11.79 -7.01
C GLU A 75 2.62 -11.49 -5.51
N GLU A 76 3.83 -11.33 -4.99
CA GLU A 76 4.01 -11.15 -3.54
C GLU A 76 3.48 -9.80 -3.03
N VAL A 77 3.08 -8.89 -3.92
CA VAL A 77 2.60 -7.53 -3.63
C VAL A 77 1.08 -7.50 -3.70
N SER A 78 0.44 -6.85 -2.74
CA SER A 78 -1.02 -6.78 -2.66
C SER A 78 -1.59 -5.37 -2.79
N HIS A 79 -0.76 -4.34 -2.83
CA HIS A 79 -1.22 -2.95 -2.83
C HIS A 79 -0.17 -1.99 -3.39
N ALA A 80 -0.63 -0.84 -3.87
CA ALA A 80 0.20 0.22 -4.44
C ALA A 80 -0.27 1.60 -3.98
N ALA A 81 0.67 2.54 -3.79
CA ALA A 81 0.41 3.94 -3.41
C ALA A 81 1.42 4.88 -4.07
N ILE A 82 1.12 6.18 -4.15
CA ILE A 82 2.05 7.24 -4.61
C ILE A 82 2.62 7.99 -3.41
N TYR A 83 3.92 8.22 -3.39
CA TYR A 83 4.62 9.02 -2.37
C TYR A 83 4.60 10.51 -2.71
N ASP A 84 4.24 11.33 -1.72
CA ASP A 84 4.55 12.76 -1.70
C ASP A 84 5.75 12.97 -0.77
N GLY A 85 6.93 13.17 -1.36
CA GLY A 85 8.18 13.39 -0.65
C GLY A 85 8.26 14.76 0.01
N LYS A 86 7.49 15.74 -0.47
CA LYS A 86 7.39 17.07 0.14
C LYS A 86 6.67 17.02 1.49
N THR A 87 5.61 16.22 1.60
CA THR A 87 4.81 16.11 2.84
C THR A 87 5.12 14.88 3.68
N GLY A 88 5.87 13.90 3.14
CA GLY A 88 6.15 12.65 3.82
C GLY A 88 4.91 11.75 3.96
N THR A 89 3.95 11.90 3.04
CA THR A 89 2.67 11.19 3.01
C THR A 89 2.59 10.29 1.79
N VAL A 90 1.58 9.42 1.78
CA VAL A 90 1.25 8.57 0.64
C VAL A 90 -0.22 8.72 0.30
N ILE A 91 -0.54 8.63 -0.99
CA ILE A 91 -1.89 8.66 -1.52
C ILE A 91 -2.22 7.27 -2.05
N GLU A 92 -3.33 6.71 -1.58
CA GLU A 92 -3.71 5.32 -1.84
C GLU A 92 -5.22 5.20 -2.06
N ALA A 93 -5.62 4.23 -2.89
CA ALA A 93 -7.01 3.80 -3.00
C ALA A 93 -7.21 2.54 -2.16
N ILE A 94 -7.97 2.64 -1.07
CA ILE A 94 -8.38 1.52 -0.23
C ILE A 94 -9.86 1.69 0.13
N THR A 95 -10.60 0.61 0.39
CA THR A 95 -12.00 0.72 0.80
C THR A 95 -12.13 1.62 2.05
N PRO A 96 -13.02 2.64 2.06
CA PRO A 96 -14.04 2.91 1.03
C PRO A 96 -13.61 3.88 -0.10
N ALA A 97 -12.50 4.61 0.03
CA ALA A 97 -12.16 5.71 -0.86
C ALA A 97 -10.63 5.98 -0.94
N VAL A 98 -10.25 6.76 -1.96
CA VAL A 98 -8.92 7.35 -2.06
C VAL A 98 -8.66 8.28 -0.88
N ARG A 99 -7.49 8.15 -0.27
CA ARG A 99 -7.10 8.92 0.91
C ARG A 99 -5.60 9.21 0.91
N GLU A 100 -5.21 10.18 1.73
CA GLU A 100 -3.81 10.51 2.02
C GLU A 100 -3.51 10.17 3.48
N ILE A 101 -2.43 9.43 3.73
CA ILE A 101 -2.00 9.00 5.07
C ILE A 101 -0.49 9.26 5.27
N PRO A 102 0.00 9.34 6.52
CA PRO A 102 1.43 9.38 6.78
C PRO A 102 2.15 8.14 6.22
N LEU A 103 3.38 8.30 5.73
CA LEU A 103 4.21 7.18 5.27
C LEU A 103 4.37 6.08 6.35
N GLU A 104 4.54 6.48 7.62
CA GLU A 104 4.69 5.54 8.74
C GLU A 104 3.47 4.61 8.90
N GLU A 105 2.25 5.11 8.62
CA GLU A 105 1.03 4.28 8.68
C GLU A 105 1.06 3.20 7.60
N LEU A 106 1.42 3.56 6.36
CA LEU A 106 1.57 2.59 5.27
C LEU A 106 2.67 1.57 5.60
N VAL A 107 3.86 2.01 5.98
CA VAL A 107 4.98 1.11 6.30
C VAL A 107 4.61 0.20 7.48
N GLY A 108 3.96 0.75 8.49
CA GLY A 108 3.59 0.05 9.71
C GLY A 108 2.57 -1.05 9.51
N ARG A 109 1.66 -0.96 8.54
CA ARG A 109 0.62 -1.98 8.33
C ARG A 109 1.00 -3.09 7.34
N ASN A 110 2.19 -3.03 6.75
CA ASN A 110 2.63 -3.94 5.69
C ASN A 110 3.89 -4.76 6.08
N ARG A 111 4.06 -5.92 5.45
CA ARG A 111 5.18 -6.86 5.64
C ARG A 111 6.48 -6.35 5.03
N TYR A 112 6.40 -5.69 3.88
CA TYR A 112 7.54 -5.07 3.23
C TYR A 112 7.07 -3.95 2.29
N VAL A 113 8.01 -3.12 1.86
CA VAL A 113 7.82 -2.04 0.89
C VAL A 113 8.89 -2.12 -0.18
N ILE A 114 8.47 -2.02 -1.44
CA ILE A 114 9.32 -1.79 -2.60
C ILE A 114 9.02 -0.38 -3.10
N VAL A 115 10.04 0.44 -3.28
CA VAL A 115 9.90 1.78 -3.87
C VAL A 115 10.31 1.69 -5.33
N VAL A 116 9.37 2.01 -6.21
CA VAL A 116 9.57 2.07 -7.66
C VAL A 116 9.58 3.53 -8.07
N ARG A 117 10.66 3.97 -8.71
CA ARG A 117 10.77 5.28 -9.31
C ARG A 117 10.26 5.21 -10.75
N PRO A 118 9.09 5.79 -11.08
CA PRO A 118 8.61 5.76 -12.44
C PRO A 118 9.50 6.58 -13.37
N ARG A 119 9.48 6.21 -14.66
CA ARG A 119 10.14 7.00 -15.71
C ARG A 119 9.48 8.37 -15.83
N GLY A 120 10.28 9.36 -16.25
CA GLY A 120 9.83 10.73 -16.46
C GLY A 120 10.64 11.76 -15.68
N THR A 121 10.38 13.01 -15.99
CA THR A 121 11.00 14.19 -15.39
C THR A 121 10.50 14.42 -13.96
N ALA A 122 11.24 15.20 -13.18
CA ALA A 122 10.80 15.62 -11.84
C ALA A 122 9.47 16.40 -11.87
N ALA A 123 9.20 17.15 -12.95
CA ALA A 123 7.94 17.87 -13.12
C ALA A 123 6.76 16.92 -13.33
N GLU A 124 6.92 15.90 -14.19
CA GLU A 124 5.90 14.87 -14.40
C GLU A 124 5.58 14.09 -13.12
N LYS A 125 6.60 13.79 -12.32
CA LYS A 125 6.43 13.11 -11.03
C LYS A 125 5.71 13.96 -9.98
N ARG A 126 6.00 15.27 -9.90
CA ARG A 126 5.19 16.17 -9.06
C ARG A 126 3.75 16.26 -9.57
N ALA A 127 3.56 16.26 -10.89
CA ALA A 127 2.23 16.25 -11.48
C ALA A 127 1.45 14.96 -11.15
N SER A 128 2.11 13.79 -11.05
CA SER A 128 1.44 12.55 -10.65
C SER A 128 0.90 12.62 -9.22
N VAL A 129 1.67 13.19 -8.30
CA VAL A 129 1.21 13.45 -6.92
C VAL A 129 -0.02 14.37 -6.91
N MET A 130 0.02 15.47 -7.67
CA MET A 130 -1.13 16.39 -7.75
C MET A 130 -2.38 15.71 -8.35
N ARG A 131 -2.21 14.88 -9.37
CA ARG A 131 -3.31 14.09 -9.96
C ARG A 131 -3.91 13.14 -8.94
N ALA A 132 -3.09 12.33 -8.26
CA ALA A 132 -3.57 11.42 -7.22
C ALA A 132 -4.31 12.18 -6.11
N ARG A 133 -3.76 13.31 -5.65
CA ARG A 133 -4.37 14.14 -4.60
C ARG A 133 -5.73 14.71 -5.01
N SER A 134 -5.90 15.06 -6.29
CA SER A 134 -7.18 15.57 -6.82
C SER A 134 -8.33 14.55 -6.74
N THR A 135 -8.02 13.27 -6.52
CA THR A 135 -8.99 12.18 -6.42
C THR A 135 -9.30 11.77 -4.99
N ILE A 136 -8.77 12.45 -3.96
CA ILE A 136 -9.09 12.14 -2.57
C ILE A 136 -10.60 12.22 -2.33
N GLY A 137 -11.15 11.19 -1.68
CA GLY A 137 -12.59 11.02 -1.45
C GLY A 137 -13.31 10.22 -2.55
N THR A 138 -12.68 10.02 -3.71
CA THR A 138 -13.21 9.16 -4.78
C THR A 138 -13.34 7.72 -4.30
N GLY A 139 -14.44 7.04 -4.64
CA GLY A 139 -14.73 5.69 -4.16
C GLY A 139 -13.78 4.62 -4.70
N PHE A 140 -13.58 3.57 -3.92
CA PHE A 140 -12.77 2.41 -4.32
C PHE A 140 -13.45 1.58 -5.43
N ASP A 141 -12.71 1.15 -6.46
CA ASP A 141 -13.27 0.33 -7.56
C ASP A 141 -13.09 -1.18 -7.35
N LEU A 142 -14.02 -1.78 -6.60
CA LEU A 142 -14.06 -3.24 -6.42
C LEU A 142 -14.34 -3.99 -7.73
N ARG A 143 -15.07 -3.38 -8.68
CA ARG A 143 -15.46 -4.07 -9.92
C ARG A 143 -14.32 -4.05 -10.95
N GLY A 144 -13.62 -2.92 -11.07
CA GLY A 144 -12.39 -2.80 -11.88
C GLY A 144 -11.31 -3.77 -11.40
N MET A 145 -11.11 -3.89 -10.08
CA MET A 145 -10.18 -4.86 -9.50
C MET A 145 -10.51 -6.32 -9.85
N LEU A 146 -11.78 -6.64 -10.12
CA LEU A 146 -12.25 -7.97 -10.53
C LEU A 146 -12.38 -8.12 -12.06
N GLY A 147 -12.06 -7.08 -12.84
CA GLY A 147 -12.19 -7.07 -14.29
C GLY A 147 -13.62 -7.07 -14.83
N VAL A 148 -14.62 -6.70 -14.00
CA VAL A 148 -16.05 -6.83 -14.35
C VAL A 148 -16.65 -5.53 -14.89
N ALA A 149 -16.00 -4.38 -14.70
CA ALA A 149 -16.27 -3.11 -15.38
C ALA A 149 -15.27 -2.06 -14.88
N ASP A 150 -14.65 -1.32 -15.79
CA ASP A 150 -13.88 -0.12 -15.45
C ASP A 150 -14.84 1.06 -15.23
N ARG A 151 -14.71 1.73 -14.08
CA ARG A 151 -15.44 2.96 -13.77
C ARG A 151 -14.47 4.14 -13.71
N LYS A 152 -14.61 5.03 -14.70
CA LYS A 152 -13.83 6.26 -14.88
C LYS A 152 -13.79 7.21 -13.67
N ASP A 153 -14.70 7.05 -12.71
CA ASP A 153 -14.82 7.88 -11.51
C ASP A 153 -14.48 7.13 -10.22
N ARG A 154 -13.77 6.01 -10.31
CA ARG A 154 -13.31 5.22 -9.17
C ARG A 154 -11.94 4.64 -9.45
N PHE A 155 -11.24 4.26 -8.38
CA PHE A 155 -9.92 3.67 -8.50
C PHE A 155 -9.77 2.48 -7.56
N TYR A 156 -9.15 1.40 -8.03
CA TYR A 156 -8.42 0.50 -7.14
C TYR A 156 -6.94 0.90 -7.06
N CYS A 157 -6.19 0.29 -6.14
CA CYS A 157 -4.89 0.81 -5.73
C CYS A 157 -3.86 0.98 -6.87
N SER A 158 -3.60 -0.07 -7.64
CA SER A 158 -2.64 -0.03 -8.76
C SER A 158 -3.13 0.80 -9.94
N GLU A 159 -4.43 0.85 -10.19
CA GLU A 159 -5.03 1.73 -11.20
C GLU A 159 -4.84 3.21 -10.87
N LEU A 160 -5.05 3.62 -9.61
CA LEU A 160 -4.76 4.99 -9.15
C LEU A 160 -3.31 5.36 -9.48
N VAL A 161 -2.36 4.48 -9.13
CA VAL A 161 -0.93 4.72 -9.34
C VAL A 161 -0.60 4.82 -10.83
N TYR A 162 -1.13 3.90 -11.64
CA TYR A 162 -0.90 3.83 -13.08
C TYR A 162 -1.48 5.05 -13.82
N TRP A 163 -2.73 5.40 -13.52
CA TRP A 163 -3.41 6.58 -14.07
C TRP A 163 -2.72 7.87 -13.64
N ALA A 164 -2.51 8.06 -12.33
CA ALA A 164 -1.88 9.28 -11.83
C ALA A 164 -0.43 9.36 -12.30
N GLY A 165 0.27 8.25 -12.50
CA GLY A 165 1.61 8.20 -13.10
C GLY A 165 1.68 8.67 -14.55
N GLY A 166 0.55 8.82 -15.25
CA GLY A 166 0.51 9.13 -16.68
C GLY A 166 1.00 7.96 -17.54
N VAL A 167 0.89 6.73 -17.04
CA VAL A 167 1.27 5.52 -17.79
C VAL A 167 0.18 5.18 -18.80
N ALA A 168 -1.10 5.34 -18.42
CA ALA A 168 -2.25 5.11 -19.29
C ALA A 168 -2.22 5.93 -20.58
N ASP A 169 -1.65 7.14 -20.55
CA ASP A 169 -1.52 8.00 -21.74
C ASP A 169 -0.48 7.48 -22.74
N LYS A 170 0.37 6.52 -22.34
CA LYS A 170 1.53 6.02 -23.09
C LYS A 170 1.43 4.54 -23.45
N ASP A 171 0.37 3.86 -23.01
CA ASP A 171 0.21 2.42 -23.13
C ASP A 171 -1.13 2.07 -23.79
N ASP A 172 -1.07 1.79 -25.09
CA ASP A 172 -2.23 1.42 -25.92
C ASP A 172 -2.83 0.05 -25.55
N LYS A 173 -2.26 -0.68 -24.57
CA LYS A 173 -2.70 -2.01 -24.15
C LYS A 173 -3.51 -2.04 -22.85
N ALA A 174 -4.08 -0.91 -22.43
CA ALA A 174 -4.81 -0.72 -21.17
C ALA A 174 -6.11 -1.55 -20.97
N HIS A 175 -6.26 -2.70 -21.64
CA HIS A 175 -7.44 -3.57 -21.59
C HIS A 175 -7.38 -4.66 -20.49
N PHE A 176 -6.39 -4.64 -19.60
CA PHE A 176 -6.21 -5.66 -18.55
C PHE A 176 -6.20 -5.04 -17.14
N ILE A 177 -6.55 -5.86 -16.14
CA ILE A 177 -6.40 -5.52 -14.71
C ILE A 177 -4.93 -5.18 -14.46
N ILE A 178 -4.68 -3.98 -13.95
CA ILE A 178 -3.34 -3.51 -13.61
C ILE A 178 -2.99 -4.10 -12.26
N THR A 179 -2.09 -5.07 -12.20
CA THR A 179 -1.70 -5.64 -10.91
C THR A 179 -0.64 -4.77 -10.22
N PRO A 180 -0.54 -4.79 -8.88
CA PRO A 180 0.52 -4.04 -8.20
C PRO A 180 1.92 -4.42 -8.66
N VAL A 181 2.20 -5.69 -9.01
CA VAL A 181 3.55 -6.07 -9.44
C VAL A 181 3.90 -5.48 -10.81
N SER A 182 2.93 -5.33 -11.72
CA SER A 182 3.20 -4.87 -13.09
C SER A 182 3.74 -3.44 -13.11
N LEU A 183 3.47 -2.66 -12.06
CA LEU A 183 4.02 -1.32 -11.87
C LEU A 183 5.58 -1.31 -11.83
N ILE A 184 6.23 -2.42 -11.49
CA ILE A 184 7.69 -2.54 -11.55
C ILE A 184 8.21 -2.35 -12.98
N ASP A 185 7.46 -2.79 -13.99
CA ASP A 185 7.89 -2.74 -15.40
C ASP A 185 7.92 -1.30 -15.96
N HIS A 186 7.32 -0.34 -15.24
CA HIS A 186 7.21 1.06 -15.63
C HIS A 186 8.19 1.99 -14.89
N GLY A 187 9.12 1.43 -14.12
CA GLY A 187 10.08 2.21 -13.35
C GLY A 187 11.36 1.45 -12.98
N GLU A 188 12.12 2.04 -12.07
CA GLU A 188 13.32 1.45 -11.47
C GLU A 188 13.05 1.17 -9.99
N VAL A 189 13.39 -0.02 -9.49
CA VAL A 189 13.34 -0.29 -8.05
C VAL A 189 14.51 0.42 -7.38
N VAL A 190 14.21 1.46 -6.59
CA VAL A 190 15.23 2.28 -5.91
C VAL A 190 15.42 1.90 -4.44
N TYR A 191 14.50 1.10 -3.89
CA TYR A 191 14.59 0.59 -2.52
C TYR A 191 13.72 -0.65 -2.32
N PHE A 192 14.20 -1.59 -1.51
CA PHE A 192 13.45 -2.72 -0.98
C PHE A 192 13.74 -2.84 0.51
N SER A 193 12.70 -2.83 1.34
CA SER A 193 12.85 -2.86 2.80
C SER A 193 13.35 -4.20 3.35
N GLY A 194 13.27 -5.28 2.56
CA GLY A 194 13.30 -6.63 3.10
C GLY A 194 11.97 -7.00 3.77
N ARG A 195 11.84 -8.28 4.15
CA ARG A 195 10.62 -8.84 4.75
C ARG A 195 10.68 -8.73 6.27
N ARG A 196 9.60 -8.26 6.90
CA ARG A 196 9.51 -8.08 8.37
C ARG A 196 9.83 -9.33 9.19
N ASP A 197 9.46 -10.48 8.65
CA ASP A 197 9.65 -11.80 9.25
C ASP A 197 11.07 -12.37 9.01
N ASP A 198 11.96 -11.63 8.35
CA ASP A 198 13.36 -12.02 8.20
C ASP A 198 14.15 -11.85 9.51
N ALA A 199 14.77 -12.94 9.98
CA ALA A 199 15.47 -12.96 11.25
C ALA A 199 16.72 -12.08 11.28
N GLN A 200 17.41 -11.91 10.15
CA GLN A 200 18.58 -11.03 10.07
C GLN A 200 18.15 -9.57 10.17
N LEU A 201 17.09 -9.19 9.48
CA LEU A 201 16.56 -7.85 9.50
C LEU A 201 15.99 -7.47 10.87
N GLN A 202 15.35 -8.40 11.58
CA GLN A 202 14.94 -8.19 12.97
C GLN A 202 16.13 -7.91 13.89
N ARG A 203 17.26 -8.61 13.73
CA ARG A 203 18.48 -8.31 14.50
C ARG A 203 19.04 -6.92 14.19
N VAL A 204 19.03 -6.51 12.91
CA VAL A 204 19.43 -5.15 12.50
C VAL A 204 18.54 -4.11 13.16
N ALA A 205 17.21 -4.32 13.14
CA ALA A 205 16.25 -3.42 13.76
C ALA A 205 16.42 -3.32 15.28
N SER A 206 16.72 -4.41 15.98
CA SER A 206 17.05 -4.37 17.41
C SER A 206 18.28 -3.50 17.69
N GLY A 207 19.35 -3.64 16.89
CA GLY A 207 20.54 -2.80 16.99
C GLY A 207 20.27 -1.33 16.65
N TRP A 208 19.44 -1.07 15.64
CA TRP A 208 18.99 0.27 15.28
C TRP A 208 18.21 0.92 16.41
N ALA A 209 17.26 0.20 17.02
CA ALA A 209 16.46 0.68 18.13
C ALA A 209 17.32 1.02 19.36
N ALA A 210 18.34 0.21 19.66
CA ALA A 210 19.26 0.51 20.76
C ALA A 210 20.05 1.81 20.53
N LYS A 211 20.43 2.11 19.28
CA LYS A 211 21.15 3.35 18.92
C LYS A 211 20.26 4.60 18.92
N HIS A 212 18.95 4.43 18.69
CA HIS A 212 17.98 5.52 18.57
C HIS A 212 17.00 5.59 19.75
N ALA A 213 17.19 4.77 20.78
CA ALA A 213 16.58 4.98 22.08
C ALA A 213 17.16 6.29 22.62
N GLU A 214 16.35 7.36 22.63
CA GLU A 214 16.74 8.66 23.15
C GLU A 214 17.51 8.47 24.47
N VAL A 215 18.66 9.15 24.58
CA VAL A 215 19.33 9.34 25.87
C VAL A 215 18.31 10.07 26.75
N ARG A 216 17.56 9.31 27.55
CA ARG A 216 16.82 9.88 28.67
C ARG A 216 17.88 10.50 29.57
N VAL A 217 18.14 11.79 29.40
CA VAL A 217 18.79 12.60 30.41
C VAL A 217 17.86 12.52 31.60
N VAL A 218 18.14 11.59 32.51
CA VAL A 218 17.55 11.60 33.83
C VAL A 218 18.10 12.87 34.47
N SER A 219 17.31 13.94 34.41
CA SER A 219 17.53 15.12 35.22
C SER A 219 17.67 14.66 36.67
N SER A 220 18.90 14.58 37.16
CA SER A 220 19.15 14.43 38.58
C SER A 220 18.77 15.76 39.22
N SER A 221 17.52 15.87 39.67
CA SER A 221 17.16 16.89 40.66
C SER A 221 17.95 16.59 41.92
N ARG A 222 19.12 17.24 42.03
CA ARG A 222 19.90 17.30 43.26
C ARG A 222 19.14 18.19 44.23
N TYR A 223 18.93 17.64 45.43
CA TYR A 223 18.96 18.32 46.73
C TYR A 223 18.60 19.81 46.76
N GLU A 224 17.43 20.11 47.33
CA GLU A 224 17.30 21.10 48.41
C GLU A 224 16.43 20.50 49.52
#